data_AF-A0A2E9QIF8-F1
#
_entry.id   AF-A0A2E9QIF8-F1
#
_cell.length_a   1.000
_cell.length_b   1.000
_cell.length_c   1.000
_cell.angle_alpha   90.00
_cell.angle_beta   90.00
_cell.angle_gamma   90.00
#
_symmetry.space_group_name_H-M   'P 1'
#
loop_
_entity.id
_entity.type
_entity.pdbx_description
1 polymer ?
#
loop_
_entity_poly.entity_id
_entity_poly.type
_entity_poly.pdbx_seq_one_letter_code
_entity_poly.pdbx_strand_id
1 'polypeptide(L)'
;MARPYIGGTNGGVKVVSADTSLQLADSGKTVFLDGSAANVLTLPALSKGYELKVILTATGAAPTIVTNSSANIMVGTVLSANNDAAQAIQSDADADTITFVDGAAPGDYCDLICDGTNWYVFAFSGVDSKITITKESA
;
A
#
# COMPACT_ATOMS: atom_id res chain seq x y z
N MET A 1 10.72 -14.23 -16.57
CA MET A 1 11.80 -13.22 -16.67
C MET A 1 12.53 -13.24 -15.34
N ALA A 2 13.86 -13.42 -15.35
CA ALA A 2 14.63 -13.53 -14.11
C ALA A 2 14.63 -12.17 -13.39
N ARG A 3 14.22 -12.14 -12.12
CA ARG A 3 14.46 -10.98 -11.25
C ARG A 3 15.99 -10.80 -11.15
N PRO A 4 16.59 -9.70 -11.63
CA PRO A 4 18.00 -9.45 -11.35
C PRO A 4 18.12 -9.36 -9.83
N TYR A 5 19.00 -10.17 -9.24
CA TYR A 5 19.42 -9.97 -7.86
C TYR A 5 19.97 -8.55 -7.78
N ILE A 6 19.29 -7.67 -7.03
CA ILE A 6 19.59 -6.25 -6.91
C ILE A 6 21.03 -6.10 -6.37
N GLY A 7 21.96 -5.91 -7.30
CA GLY A 7 23.23 -5.29 -7.03
C GLY A 7 23.01 -3.79 -6.84
N GLY A 8 22.50 -3.40 -5.68
CA GLY A 8 22.86 -2.14 -5.02
C GLY A 8 22.68 -0.80 -5.74
N THR A 9 21.74 -0.64 -6.68
CA THR A 9 21.31 0.70 -7.14
C THR A 9 20.00 1.11 -6.48
N ASN A 10 19.97 2.33 -5.90
CA ASN A 10 18.78 2.98 -5.31
C ASN A 10 17.57 3.10 -6.26
N GLY A 11 17.68 2.70 -7.54
CA GLY A 11 16.58 2.72 -8.51
C GLY A 11 15.40 1.82 -8.16
N GLY A 12 15.57 0.89 -7.22
CA GLY A 12 14.48 0.09 -6.64
C GLY A 12 13.70 0.79 -5.52
N VAL A 13 14.01 2.05 -5.20
CA VAL A 13 13.39 2.80 -4.09
C VAL A 13 12.77 4.10 -4.58
N LYS A 14 11.60 4.45 -4.03
CA LYS A 14 10.95 5.75 -4.20
C LYS A 14 10.55 6.30 -2.83
N VAL A 15 10.87 7.56 -2.55
CA VAL A 15 10.46 8.23 -1.31
C VAL A 15 9.31 9.17 -1.63
N VAL A 16 8.26 9.14 -0.82
CA VAL A 16 7.04 9.93 -0.99
C VAL A 16 6.79 10.68 0.31
N SER A 17 6.82 12.02 0.23
CA SER A 17 6.59 12.93 1.37
C SER A 17 5.52 13.99 1.11
N ALA A 18 4.78 13.82 0.03
CA ALA A 18 3.66 14.66 -0.42
C ALA A 18 2.79 13.83 -1.36
N ASP A 19 1.59 14.32 -1.67
CA ASP A 19 0.69 13.69 -2.64
C ASP A 19 1.42 13.32 -3.93
N THR A 20 1.33 12.05 -4.32
CA THR A 20 2.11 11.51 -5.42
C THR A 20 1.28 10.53 -6.22
N SER A 21 1.26 10.70 -7.53
CA SER A 21 0.75 9.69 -8.46
C SER A 21 1.89 8.81 -8.96
N LEU A 22 1.76 7.51 -8.77
CA LEU A 22 2.72 6.52 -9.27
C LEU A 22 2.56 6.34 -10.78
N GLN A 23 3.68 6.03 -11.43
CA GLN A 23 3.75 5.78 -12.87
C GLN A 23 4.06 4.31 -13.14
N LEU A 24 3.82 3.83 -14.37
CA LEU A 24 4.17 2.47 -14.76
C LEU A 24 5.67 2.14 -14.55
N ALA A 25 6.53 3.15 -14.64
CA ALA A 25 7.97 3.03 -14.38
C ALA A 25 8.33 2.82 -12.88
N ASP A 26 7.36 2.91 -11.98
CA ASP A 26 7.53 2.64 -10.55
C ASP A 26 7.26 1.17 -10.19
N SER A 27 6.86 0.33 -11.16
CA SER A 27 6.70 -1.11 -10.96
C SER A 27 8.01 -1.74 -10.48
N GLY A 28 7.91 -2.63 -9.50
CA GLY A 28 9.03 -3.33 -8.86
C GLY A 28 9.77 -2.52 -7.79
N LYS A 29 9.34 -1.30 -7.49
CA LYS A 29 9.97 -0.45 -6.46
C LYS A 29 9.37 -0.68 -5.07
N THR A 30 10.20 -0.40 -4.06
CA THR A 30 9.76 -0.15 -2.69
C THR A 30 9.52 1.34 -2.50
N VAL A 31 8.31 1.71 -2.13
CA VAL A 31 7.90 3.07 -1.82
C VAL A 31 8.00 3.28 -0.31
N PHE A 32 8.80 4.24 0.12
CA PHE A 32 8.83 4.73 1.49
C PHE A 32 7.88 5.93 1.60
N LEU A 33 6.77 5.73 2.29
CA LEU A 33 5.71 6.71 2.46
C LEU A 33 5.85 7.40 3.82
N ASP A 34 6.05 8.71 3.80
CA ASP A 34 6.02 9.55 4.99
C ASP A 34 4.56 9.81 5.39
N GLY A 35 4.17 9.37 6.59
CA GLY A 35 2.84 9.57 7.16
C GLY A 35 2.76 10.67 8.22
N SER A 36 3.73 11.59 8.27
CA SER A 36 3.63 12.80 9.09
C SER A 36 2.62 13.81 8.55
N ALA A 37 2.22 13.67 7.28
CA ALA A 37 1.09 14.37 6.67
C ALA A 37 0.09 13.36 6.07
N ALA A 38 -1.15 13.82 5.83
CA ALA A 38 -2.23 13.02 5.24
C ALA A 38 -2.00 12.86 3.72
N ASN A 39 -0.83 12.33 3.36
CA ASN A 39 -0.39 12.21 1.98
C ASN A 39 -1.24 11.17 1.24
N VAL A 40 -1.61 11.49 0.01
CA VAL A 40 -2.34 10.59 -0.89
C VAL A 40 -1.39 10.01 -1.94
N LEU A 41 -1.22 8.69 -1.91
CA LEU A 41 -0.49 7.95 -2.94
C LEU A 41 -1.48 7.35 -3.95
N THR A 42 -1.53 7.90 -5.16
CA THR A 42 -2.41 7.38 -6.21
C THR A 42 -1.71 6.30 -7.03
N LEU A 43 -2.33 5.13 -7.14
CA LEU A 43 -1.85 4.04 -7.99
C LEU A 43 -1.96 4.39 -9.48
N PRO A 44 -1.11 3.82 -10.35
CA PRO A 44 -1.24 4.02 -11.79
C PRO A 44 -2.49 3.31 -12.32
N ALA A 45 -2.83 3.57 -13.57
CA ALA A 45 -3.78 2.73 -14.30
C ALA A 45 -3.36 1.26 -14.27
N LEU A 46 -4.35 0.37 -14.27
CA LEU A 46 -4.14 -1.08 -14.23
C LEU A 46 -3.14 -1.54 -15.29
N SER A 47 -2.16 -2.32 -14.85
CA SER A 47 -1.16 -2.91 -15.71
C SER A 47 -0.78 -4.28 -15.19
N LYS A 48 -0.90 -5.29 -16.06
CA LYS A 48 -0.65 -6.67 -15.69
C LYS A 48 0.80 -6.88 -15.28
N GLY A 49 1.00 -7.49 -14.11
CA GLY A 49 2.33 -7.76 -13.56
C GLY A 49 2.97 -6.54 -12.91
N TYR A 50 2.21 -5.45 -12.71
CA TYR A 50 2.67 -4.35 -11.88
C TYR A 50 2.71 -4.81 -10.42
N GLU A 51 3.83 -4.59 -9.75
CA GLU A 51 4.01 -4.90 -8.33
C GLU A 51 4.67 -3.74 -7.60
N LEU A 52 4.31 -3.49 -6.35
CA LEU A 52 4.98 -2.52 -5.50
C LEU A 52 4.84 -2.89 -4.02
N LYS A 53 5.80 -2.45 -3.21
CA LYS A 53 5.72 -2.51 -1.75
C LYS A 53 5.68 -1.09 -1.21
N VAL A 54 4.72 -0.74 -0.36
CA VAL A 54 4.71 0.53 0.39
C VAL A 54 5.05 0.25 1.83
N ILE A 55 6.00 1.00 2.38
CA ILE A 55 6.41 0.94 3.79
C ILE A 55 6.22 2.33 4.39
N LEU A 56 5.52 2.40 5.51
CA LEU A 56 5.34 3.63 6.28
C LEU A 56 6.64 3.98 7.02
N THR A 57 7.16 5.19 6.82
CA THR A 57 8.41 5.65 7.47
C THR A 57 8.19 6.62 8.62
N ALA A 58 7.06 7.31 8.63
CA ALA A 58 6.67 8.27 9.66
C ALA A 58 5.15 8.24 9.85
N THR A 59 4.66 8.75 10.97
CA THR A 59 3.25 8.63 11.37
C THR A 59 2.71 9.96 11.91
N GLY A 60 1.39 10.07 12.06
CA GLY A 60 0.72 11.21 12.71
C GLY A 60 -0.42 11.87 11.94
N ALA A 61 -0.66 11.49 10.68
CA ALA A 61 -1.71 12.15 9.87
C ALA A 61 -2.47 11.22 8.91
N ALA A 62 -2.36 9.91 9.13
CA ALA A 62 -3.11 8.87 8.42
C ALA A 62 -3.05 8.94 6.87
N PRO A 63 -1.89 8.66 6.25
CA PRO A 63 -1.77 8.68 4.80
C PRO A 63 -2.58 7.56 4.13
N THR A 64 -2.96 7.78 2.87
CA THR A 64 -3.81 6.85 2.10
C THR A 64 -3.16 6.43 0.79
N ILE A 65 -3.54 5.24 0.32
CA ILE A 65 -3.22 4.74 -1.02
C ILE A 65 -4.55 4.52 -1.73
N VAL A 66 -4.72 5.15 -2.89
CA VAL A 66 -5.99 5.14 -3.63
C VAL A 66 -5.80 4.61 -5.04
N THR A 67 -6.81 3.92 -5.59
CA THR A 67 -6.83 3.56 -7.01
C THR A 67 -6.95 4.81 -7.88
N ASN A 68 -6.53 4.71 -9.15
CA ASN A 68 -6.81 5.79 -10.09
C ASN A 68 -8.32 5.90 -10.31
N SER A 69 -8.84 7.13 -10.34
CA SER A 69 -10.26 7.40 -10.60
C SER A 69 -11.24 6.75 -9.61
N SER A 70 -10.81 6.39 -8.39
CA SER A 70 -11.64 5.75 -7.36
C SER A 70 -12.33 4.48 -7.87
N ALA A 71 -11.60 3.67 -8.64
CA ALA A 71 -12.10 2.39 -9.10
C ALA A 71 -12.14 1.39 -7.93
N ASN A 72 -13.29 0.75 -7.74
CA ASN A 72 -13.54 -0.31 -6.75
C ASN A 72 -12.96 -1.64 -7.23
N ILE A 73 -11.64 -1.77 -7.20
CA ILE A 73 -10.89 -2.88 -7.83
C ILE A 73 -9.75 -3.38 -6.94
N MET A 74 -9.74 -3.04 -5.65
CA MET A 74 -8.82 -3.62 -4.66
C MET A 74 -9.46 -4.81 -3.95
N VAL A 75 -8.74 -5.91 -3.95
CA VAL A 75 -9.07 -7.14 -3.22
C VAL A 75 -7.90 -7.46 -2.30
N GLY A 76 -8.14 -7.66 -1.01
CA GLY A 76 -7.00 -7.91 -0.13
C GLY A 76 -7.33 -8.33 1.29
N THR A 77 -6.27 -8.57 2.04
CA THR A 77 -6.32 -8.93 3.45
C THR A 77 -5.34 -8.09 4.25
N VAL A 78 -5.80 -7.57 5.38
CA VAL A 78 -4.95 -6.93 6.39
C VAL A 78 -4.70 -7.91 7.53
N LEU A 79 -3.43 -8.18 7.80
CA LEU A 79 -2.99 -8.82 9.03
C LEU A 79 -2.57 -7.74 10.03
N SER A 80 -2.93 -7.89 11.30
CA SER A 80 -2.30 -7.10 12.36
C SER A 80 -1.84 -7.99 13.49
N ALA A 81 -0.71 -7.62 14.11
CA ALA A 81 -0.28 -8.22 15.36
C ALA A 81 -1.20 -7.74 16.49
N ASN A 82 -1.92 -8.68 17.11
CA ASN A 82 -2.46 -8.47 18.45
C ASN A 82 -1.53 -9.14 19.47
N ASN A 83 -1.73 -8.87 20.76
CA ASN A 83 -0.87 -9.35 21.85
C ASN A 83 -0.67 -10.89 21.90
N ASP A 84 -1.43 -11.69 21.15
CA ASP A 84 -1.36 -13.16 21.16
C ASP A 84 -1.09 -13.81 19.78
N ALA A 85 -1.47 -13.20 18.65
CA ALA A 85 -1.21 -13.71 17.29
C ALA A 85 -1.51 -12.67 16.19
N ALA A 86 -0.90 -12.84 15.02
CA ALA A 86 -1.36 -12.12 13.82
C ALA A 86 -2.71 -12.68 13.37
N GLN A 87 -3.71 -11.83 13.17
CA GLN A 87 -5.05 -12.21 12.71
C GLN A 87 -5.40 -11.45 11.43
N ALA A 88 -6.18 -12.07 10.54
CA ALA A 88 -6.81 -11.36 9.44
C ALA A 88 -7.97 -10.54 9.99
N ILE A 89 -7.85 -9.20 9.92
CA ILE A 89 -8.79 -8.29 10.56
C ILE A 89 -9.77 -7.69 9.55
N GLN A 90 -9.33 -7.56 8.30
CA GLN A 90 -10.16 -6.98 7.26
C GLN A 90 -9.86 -7.64 5.91
N SER A 91 -10.94 -7.99 5.22
CA SER A 91 -10.92 -8.40 3.82
C SER A 91 -12.04 -7.70 3.08
N ASP A 92 -11.70 -7.08 1.96
CA ASP A 92 -12.65 -6.42 1.06
C ASP A 92 -12.41 -6.95 -0.36
N ALA A 93 -13.48 -7.05 -1.14
CA ALA A 93 -13.46 -7.54 -2.52
C ALA A 93 -13.69 -6.42 -3.55
N ASP A 94 -14.07 -5.22 -3.10
CA ASP A 94 -14.44 -4.09 -3.95
C ASP A 94 -13.93 -2.75 -3.35
N ALA A 95 -12.78 -2.76 -2.68
CA ALA A 95 -12.20 -1.56 -2.09
C ALA A 95 -11.51 -0.68 -3.13
N ASP A 96 -11.23 0.58 -2.76
CA ASP A 96 -10.48 1.53 -3.57
C ASP A 96 -9.41 2.29 -2.78
N THR A 97 -9.42 2.15 -1.45
CA THR A 97 -8.59 2.93 -0.54
C THR A 97 -7.98 2.05 0.54
N ILE A 98 -6.65 2.17 0.70
CA ILE A 98 -5.92 1.66 1.86
C ILE A 98 -5.57 2.84 2.75
N THR A 99 -5.87 2.76 4.03
CA THR A 99 -5.56 3.83 5.00
C THR A 99 -4.64 3.29 6.08
N PHE A 100 -3.50 3.96 6.28
CA PHE A 100 -2.72 3.78 7.50
C PHE A 100 -3.37 4.66 8.56
N VAL A 101 -4.11 4.08 9.50
CA VAL A 101 -4.88 4.84 10.50
C VAL A 101 -3.93 5.54 11.47
N ASP A 102 -4.38 6.62 12.10
CA ASP A 102 -3.59 7.28 13.15
C ASP A 102 -3.19 6.28 14.26
N GLY A 103 -1.92 6.35 14.65
CA GLY A 103 -1.26 5.37 15.51
C GLY A 103 -0.77 4.10 14.82
N ALA A 104 -0.78 4.02 13.48
CA ALA A 104 0.08 3.09 12.73
C ALA A 104 1.54 3.28 13.14
N ALA A 105 2.37 2.26 12.97
CA ALA A 105 3.77 2.27 13.34
C ALA A 105 4.68 2.40 12.12
N PRO A 106 5.83 3.09 12.22
CA PRO A 106 6.85 3.01 11.18
C PRO A 106 7.27 1.55 10.97
N GLY A 107 7.32 1.12 9.71
CA GLY A 107 7.56 -0.28 9.33
C GLY A 107 6.29 -1.06 8.98
N ASP A 108 5.10 -0.54 9.29
CA ASP A 108 3.85 -1.04 8.74
C ASP A 108 3.89 -0.95 7.21
N TYR A 109 3.36 -1.97 6.52
CA TYR A 109 3.53 -2.06 5.07
C TYR A 109 2.35 -2.73 4.37
N CYS A 110 2.27 -2.49 3.07
CA CYS A 110 1.42 -3.25 2.17
C CYS A 110 2.14 -3.60 0.87
N ASP A 111 1.90 -4.81 0.40
CA ASP A 111 2.31 -5.31 -0.91
C ASP A 111 1.11 -5.25 -1.84
N LEU A 112 1.30 -4.71 -3.05
CA LEU A 112 0.28 -4.59 -4.08
C LEU A 112 0.75 -5.25 -5.37
N ILE A 113 -0.11 -6.08 -5.96
CA ILE A 113 0.14 -6.75 -7.24
C ILE A 113 -1.09 -6.59 -8.12
N CYS A 114 -0.90 -6.23 -9.39
CA CYS A 114 -1.98 -6.06 -10.35
C CYS A 114 -1.96 -7.19 -11.40
N ASP A 115 -3.09 -7.86 -11.60
CA ASP A 115 -3.24 -8.88 -12.65
C ASP A 115 -3.69 -8.31 -14.01
N GLY A 116 -3.96 -7.00 -14.05
CA GLY A 116 -4.49 -6.26 -15.19
C GLY A 116 -5.99 -5.92 -15.07
N THR A 117 -6.67 -6.47 -14.06
CA THR A 117 -8.09 -6.24 -13.75
C THR A 117 -8.28 -5.70 -12.34
N ASN A 118 -7.61 -6.31 -11.36
CA ASN A 118 -7.71 -5.99 -9.95
C ASN A 118 -6.34 -5.78 -9.32
N TRP A 119 -6.33 -5.00 -8.24
CA TRP A 119 -5.22 -4.90 -7.30
C TRP A 119 -5.40 -5.90 -6.18
N TYR A 120 -4.42 -6.79 -6.03
CA TYR A 120 -4.32 -7.71 -4.90
C TYR A 120 -3.44 -7.08 -3.83
N VAL A 121 -4.00 -6.92 -2.64
CA VAL A 121 -3.36 -6.23 -1.52
C VAL A 121 -3.11 -7.20 -0.38
N PHE A 122 -1.89 -7.19 0.14
CA PHE A 122 -1.55 -7.83 1.40
C PHE A 122 -0.94 -6.77 2.32
N ALA A 123 -1.57 -6.50 3.46
CA ALA A 123 -1.08 -5.51 4.40
C ALA A 123 -0.74 -6.14 5.75
N PHE A 124 0.27 -5.59 6.41
CA PHE A 124 0.66 -5.97 7.76
C PHE A 124 0.85 -4.73 8.63
N SER A 125 0.23 -4.78 9.81
CA SER A 125 0.40 -3.78 10.86
C SER A 125 0.98 -4.42 12.12
N GLY A 126 1.97 -3.77 12.73
CA GLY A 126 2.49 -4.16 14.05
C GLY A 126 1.53 -3.84 15.20
N VAL A 127 0.50 -3.04 14.95
CA VAL A 127 -0.51 -2.63 15.93
C VAL A 127 -1.90 -3.02 15.44
N ASP A 128 -2.73 -3.52 16.35
CA ASP A 128 -4.09 -3.96 16.01
C ASP A 128 -4.91 -2.87 15.31
N SER A 129 -5.51 -3.24 14.17
CA SER A 129 -6.48 -2.41 13.43
C SER A 129 -5.94 -1.05 12.95
N LYS A 130 -4.63 -0.95 12.64
CA LYS A 130 -4.00 0.30 12.16
C LYS A 130 -3.79 0.40 10.65
N ILE A 131 -4.12 -0.63 9.90
CA ILE A 131 -4.30 -0.52 8.46
C ILE A 131 -5.73 -0.94 8.14
N THR A 132 -6.41 -0.16 7.30
CA THR A 132 -7.74 -0.52 6.79
C THR A 132 -7.77 -0.54 5.27
N ILE A 133 -8.66 -1.36 4.71
CA ILE A 133 -8.91 -1.44 3.27
C ILE A 133 -10.41 -1.26 3.04
N THR A 134 -10.81 -0.09 2.56
CA THR A 134 -12.23 0.29 2.45
C THR A 134 -12.56 0.75 1.04
N LYS A 135 -13.84 0.63 0.71
CA LYS A 135 -14.46 1.37 -0.39
C LYS A 135 -14.82 2.79 0.07
N GLU A 136 -14.46 3.83 -0.68
CA GLU A 136 -15.07 5.14 -0.50
C GLU A 136 -16.59 5.03 -0.71
N SER A 137 -17.35 5.50 0.27
CA SER A 137 -18.80 5.56 0.13
C SER A 137 -19.15 6.61 -0.92
N ALA A 138 -19.96 6.23 -1.90
CA ALA A 138 -20.44 7.10 -2.98
C ALA A 138 -21.30 8.27 -2.47
#